data_AF-A0A7W6LLR7-F1
#
_entry.id   AF-A0A7W6LLR7-F1
#
_cell.length_a   1.000
_cell.length_b   1.000
_cell.length_c   1.000
_cell.angle_alpha   90.00
_cell.angle_beta   90.00
_cell.angle_gamma   90.00
#
_symmetry.space_group_name_H-M   'P 1'
#
loop_
_entity.id
_entity.type
_entity.pdbx_description
1 polymer ?
#
loop_
_entity_poly.entity_id
_entity_poly.type
_entity_poly.pdbx_seq_one_letter_code
_entity_poly.pdbx_strand_id
1 'polypeptide(L)'
;MSEMSPLRRRMIEDMTIRNLSPATQRSYLHAVTKFSRYFGRSPDRLGLGDVRAFQVHLVSKGLSWPALNQTVCALRFFFGVTLGHDEIPERIA
;
A
#
# COMPACT_ATOMS: atom_id res chain seq x y z
N MET A 1 1.76 -8.74 -23.53
CA MET A 1 1.38 -7.70 -22.56
C MET A 1 1.01 -8.41 -21.28
N SER A 2 1.70 -8.19 -20.15
CA SER A 2 1.27 -8.84 -18.90
C SER A 2 -0.10 -8.29 -18.51
N GLU A 3 -1.10 -9.16 -18.38
CA GLU A 3 -2.40 -8.74 -17.88
C GLU A 3 -2.28 -8.12 -16.48
N MET A 4 -3.02 -7.04 -16.24
CA MET A 4 -3.10 -6.41 -14.93
C MET A 4 -3.76 -7.36 -13.94
N SER A 5 -3.16 -7.57 -12.76
CA SER A 5 -3.77 -8.44 -11.75
C SER A 5 -5.13 -7.88 -11.30
N PRO A 6 -6.12 -8.76 -10.99
CA PRO A 6 -7.42 -8.32 -10.49
C PRO A 6 -7.32 -7.42 -9.25
N LEU A 7 -6.40 -7.72 -8.34
CA LEU A 7 -6.14 -6.91 -7.14
C LEU A 7 -5.66 -5.49 -7.48
N ARG A 8 -4.76 -5.36 -8.47
CA ARG A 8 -4.28 -4.06 -8.93
C ARG A 8 -5.39 -3.25 -9.60
N ARG A 9 -6.22 -3.92 -10.40
CA ARG A 9 -7.38 -3.30 -11.06
C ARG A 9 -8.37 -2.75 -10.02
N ARG A 10 -8.74 -3.57 -9.03
CA ARG A 10 -9.62 -3.17 -7.93
C ARG A 10 -9.09 -1.93 -7.20
N MET A 11 -7.81 -1.92 -6.83
CA MET A 11 -7.22 -0.76 -6.15
C MET A 11 -7.29 0.53 -7.00
N ILE A 12 -7.13 0.42 -8.33
CA ILE A 12 -7.27 1.56 -9.25
C ILE A 12 -8.72 2.07 -9.26
N GLU A 13 -9.68 1.16 -9.36
CA GLU A 13 -11.11 1.47 -9.34
C GLU A 13 -11.51 2.15 -8.02
N ASP A 14 -11.08 1.61 -6.87
CA ASP A 14 -11.33 2.17 -5.54
C ASP A 14 -10.82 3.61 -5.41
N MET A 15 -9.58 3.86 -5.88
CA MET A 15 -8.99 5.20 -5.84
C MET A 15 -9.69 6.16 -6.82
N THR A 16 -10.20 5.65 -7.94
CA THR A 16 -10.92 6.42 -8.96
C THR A 16 -12.30 6.83 -8.44
N ILE A 17 -13.03 5.91 -7.81
CA ILE A 17 -14.32 6.19 -7.14
C ILE A 17 -14.17 7.31 -6.10
N ARG A 18 -13.05 7.34 -5.37
CA ARG A 18 -12.74 8.36 -4.37
C ARG A 18 -12.10 9.63 -4.94
N ASN A 19 -12.04 9.75 -6.27
CA ASN A 19 -11.50 10.91 -6.98
C ASN A 19 -10.05 11.26 -6.59
N LEU A 20 -9.21 10.24 -6.31
CA LEU A 20 -7.79 10.48 -6.05
C LEU A 20 -7.06 10.84 -7.34
N SER A 21 -6.21 11.86 -7.25
CA SER A 21 -5.44 12.35 -8.40
C SER A 21 -4.61 11.22 -9.06
N PRO A 22 -4.36 11.26 -10.38
CA PRO A 22 -3.51 10.27 -11.05
C PRO A 22 -2.12 10.14 -10.42
N ALA A 23 -1.57 11.23 -9.88
CA ALA A 23 -0.28 11.22 -9.18
C ALA A 23 -0.37 10.42 -7.86
N THR A 24 -1.43 10.63 -7.08
CA THR A 24 -1.70 9.86 -5.87
C THR A 24 -1.89 8.38 -6.18
N GLN A 25 -2.66 8.05 -7.22
CA GLN A 25 -2.87 6.66 -7.65
C GLN A 25 -1.56 5.96 -7.97
N ARG A 26 -0.69 6.59 -8.77
CA ARG A 26 0.64 6.05 -9.10
C ARG A 26 1.50 5.84 -7.85
N SER A 27 1.50 6.80 -6.93
CA SER A 27 2.28 6.69 -5.70
C SER A 27 1.79 5.54 -4.81
N TYR A 28 0.47 5.39 -4.65
CA TYR A 28 -0.10 4.32 -3.83
C TYR A 28 0.19 2.94 -4.41
N LEU A 29 0.00 2.78 -5.73
CA LEU A 29 0.35 1.55 -6.43
C LEU A 29 1.84 1.23 -6.30
N HIS A 30 2.71 2.24 -6.36
CA HIS A 30 4.15 2.06 -6.18
C HIS A 30 4.48 1.58 -4.76
N ALA A 31 3.88 2.18 -3.73
CA ALA A 31 4.07 1.79 -2.34
C ALA A 31 3.65 0.34 -2.09
N VAL A 32 2.45 -0.07 -2.53
CA VAL A 32 1.95 -1.46 -2.38
C VAL A 32 2.80 -2.45 -3.17
N THR A 33 3.27 -2.07 -4.37
CA THR A 33 4.18 -2.91 -5.17
C THR A 33 5.51 -3.11 -4.45
N LYS A 34 6.08 -2.05 -3.87
CA LYS A 34 7.35 -2.13 -3.12
C LYS A 34 7.21 -2.98 -1.86
N PHE A 35 6.07 -2.86 -1.17
CA PHE A 35 5.71 -3.69 -0.02
C PHE A 35 5.65 -5.17 -0.39
N SER A 36 4.89 -5.53 -1.42
CA SER A 36 4.81 -6.91 -1.93
C SER A 36 6.18 -7.46 -2.34
N ARG A 37 6.98 -6.68 -3.06
CA ARG A 37 8.33 -7.07 -3.50
C ARG A 37 9.29 -7.30 -2.34
N TYR A 38 9.19 -6.52 -1.26
CA TYR A 38 10.04 -6.69 -0.08
C TYR A 38 9.83 -8.06 0.59
N PHE A 39 8.59 -8.56 0.62
CA PHE A 39 8.26 -9.86 1.22
C PHE A 39 8.22 -11.02 0.23
N GLY A 40 8.28 -10.76 -1.08
CA GLY A 40 8.13 -11.79 -2.11
C GLY A 40 6.75 -12.47 -2.11
N ARG A 41 5.74 -11.83 -1.53
CA ARG A 41 4.38 -12.36 -1.36
C ARG A 41 3.36 -11.37 -1.91
N SER A 42 2.21 -11.89 -2.33
CA SER A 42 1.08 -11.05 -2.75
C SER A 42 0.63 -10.17 -1.57
N PRO A 43 0.34 -8.88 -1.77
CA PRO A 43 0.12 -7.94 -0.67
C PRO A 43 -1.15 -8.24 0.14
N ASP A 44 -2.12 -8.96 -0.43
CA ASP A 44 -3.31 -9.50 0.25
C ASP A 44 -3.01 -10.63 1.24
N ARG A 45 -1.78 -11.17 1.23
CA ARG A 45 -1.32 -12.20 2.19
C ARG A 45 -0.42 -11.64 3.29
N LEU A 46 -0.28 -10.32 3.35
CA LEU A 46 0.54 -9.61 4.32
C LEU A 46 -0.36 -8.95 5.36
N GLY A 47 0.16 -8.74 6.56
CA GLY A 47 -0.60 -8.15 7.67
C GLY A 47 0.14 -7.05 8.40
N LEU A 48 -0.40 -6.66 9.56
CA LEU A 48 0.13 -5.57 10.38
C LEU A 48 1.61 -5.77 10.78
N GLY A 49 2.00 -7.00 11.10
CA GLY A 49 3.39 -7.32 11.43
C GLY A 49 4.35 -7.05 10.26
N ASP A 50 3.92 -7.37 9.04
CA ASP A 50 4.67 -7.10 7.81
C ASP A 50 4.75 -5.59 7.55
N VAL A 51 3.66 -4.84 7.78
CA VAL A 51 3.66 -3.37 7.65
C VAL A 51 4.69 -2.75 8.58
N ARG A 52 4.72 -3.16 9.86
CA ARG A 52 5.70 -2.65 10.83
C ARG A 52 7.14 -2.96 10.40
N ALA A 53 7.41 -4.20 9.99
CA ALA A 53 8.73 -4.60 9.52
C ALA A 53 9.17 -3.79 8.29
N PHE A 54 8.24 -3.53 7.36
CA PHE A 54 8.52 -2.72 6.18
C PHE A 54 8.80 -1.25 6.51
N GLN A 55 8.03 -0.64 7.43
CA GLN A 55 8.31 0.72 7.89
C GLN A 55 9.70 0.85 8.51
N VAL A 56 10.08 -0.10 9.39
CA VAL A 56 11.43 -0.17 9.98
C VAL A 56 12.50 -0.25 8.89
N HIS A 57 12.30 -1.11 7.89
CA HIS A 57 13.21 -1.24 6.75
C HIS A 57 13.35 0.06 5.92
N LEU A 58 12.26 0.80 5.74
CA LEU A 58 12.29 2.05 4.99
C LEU A 58 13.03 3.14 5.77
N VAL A 59 12.77 3.27 7.07
CA VAL A 59 13.47 4.22 7.95
C VAL A 59 14.95 3.87 8.05
N SER A 60 15.32 2.59 8.16
CA SER A 60 16.72 2.16 8.21
C SER A 60 17.48 2.46 6.91
N LYS A 61 16.76 2.68 5.79
CA LYS A 61 17.32 3.11 4.50
C LYS A 61 17.38 4.63 4.33
N GLY A 62 17.07 5.41 5.37
CA GLY A 62 17.09 6.86 5.33
C GLY A 62 15.90 7.49 4.59
N LEU A 63 14.77 6.78 4.50
CA LEU A 63 13.57 7.36 3.90
C LEU A 63 13.07 8.55 4.74
N SER A 64 12.78 9.66 4.08
CA SER A 64 12.26 10.86 4.76
C SER A 64 10.86 10.62 5.33
N TRP A 65 10.52 11.37 6.38
CA TRP A 65 9.21 11.25 7.03
C TRP A 65 8.03 11.48 6.07
N PRO A 66 8.03 12.49 5.15
CA PRO A 66 6.94 12.66 4.19
C PRO A 66 6.75 11.46 3.26
N ALA A 67 7.86 10.84 2.80
CA ALA A 67 7.81 9.66 1.93
C ALA A 67 7.34 8.40 2.69
N LEU A 68 7.71 8.27 3.96
CA LEU A 68 7.16 7.23 4.84
C LEU A 68 5.66 7.43 5.04
N ASN A 69 5.21 8.64 5.35
CA ASN A 69 3.80 8.95 5.55
C ASN A 69 2.96 8.65 4.30
N GLN A 70 3.48 8.96 3.10
CA GLN A 70 2.82 8.59 1.85
C GLN A 70 2.68 7.07 1.69
N THR A 71 3.71 6.30 2.05
CA THR A 71 3.66 4.83 2.06
C THR A 71 2.61 4.32 3.05
N VAL A 72 2.58 4.91 4.25
CA VAL A 72 1.60 4.58 5.29
C VAL A 72 0.18 4.82 4.82
N CYS A 73 -0.12 5.98 4.23
CA CYS A 73 -1.45 6.27 3.70
C CYS A 73 -1.84 5.29 2.58
N ALA A 74 -0.90 4.91 1.71
CA ALA A 74 -1.16 3.91 0.67
C ALA A 74 -1.51 2.53 1.26
N LEU A 75 -0.81 2.10 2.31
CA LEU A 75 -1.08 0.82 2.97
C LEU A 75 -2.41 0.86 3.74
N ARG A 76 -2.71 1.95 4.46
CA ARG A 76 -4.02 2.15 5.10
C ARG A 76 -5.16 2.07 4.09
N PHE A 77 -5.00 2.75 2.94
CA PHE A 77 -5.99 2.68 1.85
C PHE A 77 -6.14 1.26 1.32
N PHE A 78 -5.02 0.58 1.03
CA PHE A 78 -5.04 -0.76 0.46
C PHE A 78 -5.73 -1.77 1.41
N PHE A 79 -5.35 -1.79 2.69
CA PHE A 79 -5.96 -2.70 3.65
C PHE A 79 -7.43 -2.35 3.94
N GLY A 80 -7.76 -1.07 4.11
CA GLY A 80 -9.09 -0.65 4.53
C GLY A 80 -10.11 -0.62 3.40
N VAL A 81 -9.72 -0.09 2.25
CA VAL A 81 -10.64 0.11 1.12
C VAL A 81 -10.57 -1.07 0.16
N THR A 82 -9.37 -1.44 -0.28
CA THR A 82 -9.23 -2.47 -1.32
C THR A 82 -9.40 -3.88 -0.78
N LEU A 83 -8.94 -4.18 0.43
CA LEU A 83 -9.15 -5.48 1.05
C LEU A 83 -10.37 -5.54 1.97
N GLY A 84 -10.88 -4.39 2.43
CA GLY A 84 -12.04 -4.33 3.33
C GLY A 84 -11.72 -4.78 4.76
N HIS A 85 -10.50 -4.56 5.25
CA HIS A 85 -10.15 -4.79 6.65
C HIS A 85 -10.45 -3.55 7.49
N ASP A 86 -11.31 -3.69 8.49
CA ASP A 86 -11.68 -2.57 9.37
C ASP A 86 -10.55 -2.23 10.36
N GLU A 87 -9.92 -3.22 10.99
CA GLU A 87 -8.98 -2.99 12.10
C GLU A 87 -7.54 -2.68 11.68
N ILE A 88 -7.07 -3.24 10.56
CA ILE A 88 -5.67 -3.11 10.14
C ILE A 88 -5.29 -1.64 9.87
N PRO A 89 -6.06 -0.85 9.11
CA PRO A 89 -5.71 0.54 8.79
C PRO A 89 -5.50 1.42 10.03
N GLU A 90 -6.31 1.23 11.07
CA GLU A 90 -6.24 1.99 12.33
C GLU A 90 -4.95 1.72 13.11
N ARG A 91 -4.39 0.52 12.93
CA ARG A 91 -3.20 0.06 13.66
C ARG A 91 -1.89 0.32 12.93
N ILE A 92 -1.95 0.68 11.65
CA ILE A 92 -0.77 1.18 10.93
C ILE A 92 -0.50 2.58 11.48
N ALA A 93 0.71 2.83 12.01
CA ALA A 93 1.17 4.15 12.47
C ALA A 93 2.00 4.84 11.38
#